data_AF-L7LDV1-F1
#
_entry.id   AF-L7LDV1-F1
#
_cell.length_a   1.000
_cell.length_b   1.000
_cell.length_c   1.000
_cell.angle_alpha   90.00
_cell.angle_beta   90.00
_cell.angle_gamma   90.00
#
_symmetry.space_group_name_H-M   'P 1'
#
loop_
_entity.id
_entity.type
_entity.pdbx_description
1 polymer ?
#
loop_
_entity_poly.entity_id
_entity_poly.type
_entity_poly.pdbx_seq_one_letter_code
_entity_poly.pdbx_strand_id
1 'polypeptide(L)'
;MTSARSAVAGALLLGCAGLLAACGSAEPAPPPTEAPPPTTGTMPWGGDLGGFGDRKQVRCDAGDQAVRMAWQGDSRFLICRKVTPGDDGTGERYLRAWTTGRPGMPNEQPPAFHQGRFYTLTDNSLQFLTEDQVKFDIGPTAVTIEWPQEPGSRTKQFSTIRTGEGWSRLD
;
A
#
# COMPACT_ATOMS: atom_id res chain seq x y z
N MET A 1 -11.70 19.13 -66.97
CA MET A 1 -10.66 20.14 -66.65
C MET A 1 -9.82 19.55 -65.53
N THR A 2 -8.54 19.21 -65.62
CA THR A 2 -7.52 19.27 -66.69
C THR A 2 -6.40 18.32 -66.21
N SER A 3 -5.83 17.50 -67.11
CA SER A 3 -4.64 16.66 -66.87
C SER A 3 -3.37 17.45 -66.52
N ALA A 4 -2.33 16.71 -66.10
CA ALA A 4 -0.86 16.96 -66.23
C ALA A 4 -0.15 17.18 -64.87
N ARG A 5 1.08 16.73 -64.61
CA ARG A 5 2.13 15.99 -65.36
C ARG A 5 3.21 15.63 -64.32
N SER A 6 3.90 14.50 -64.49
CA SER A 6 5.20 14.25 -63.86
C SER A 6 6.26 15.26 -64.35
N ALA A 7 7.19 15.66 -63.47
CA ALA A 7 8.50 16.15 -63.86
C ALA A 7 9.55 15.73 -62.81
N VAL A 8 10.57 15.03 -63.30
CA VAL A 8 11.82 14.66 -62.61
C VAL A 8 12.88 15.72 -62.92
N ALA A 9 13.67 16.11 -61.93
CA ALA A 9 15.07 16.60 -61.98
C ALA A 9 15.34 17.36 -60.66
N GLY A 10 16.47 17.28 -59.96
CA GLY A 10 17.78 16.74 -60.27
C GLY A 10 18.84 17.64 -59.61
N ALA A 11 19.67 17.04 -58.74
CA ALA A 11 21.03 17.40 -58.34
C ALA A 11 21.35 18.71 -57.56
N LEU A 12 22.12 18.55 -56.47
CA LEU A 12 23.45 19.14 -56.14
C LEU A 12 23.66 19.06 -54.60
N LEU A 13 24.48 18.14 -54.06
CA LEU A 13 25.94 18.18 -53.81
C LEU A 13 26.40 19.16 -52.71
N LEU A 14 27.45 18.71 -51.99
CA LEU A 14 28.24 19.35 -50.92
C LEU A 14 27.62 19.23 -49.51
N GLY A 15 28.16 18.49 -48.53
CA GLY A 15 29.56 18.17 -48.24
C GLY A 15 29.97 18.94 -46.98
N CYS A 16 30.05 18.27 -45.83
CA CYS A 16 30.82 18.72 -44.66
C CYS A 16 31.24 17.50 -43.84
N ALA A 17 32.51 17.14 -43.99
CA ALA A 17 33.25 16.30 -43.06
C ALA A 17 33.72 17.15 -41.88
N GLY A 18 33.82 16.52 -40.69
CA GLY A 18 34.37 17.09 -39.46
C GLY A 18 33.33 17.07 -38.34
N LEU A 19 33.57 16.59 -37.12
CA LEU A 19 34.80 16.29 -36.39
C LEU A 19 34.52 15.10 -35.46
N LEU A 20 35.53 14.22 -35.30
CA LEU A 20 35.68 13.38 -34.12
C LEU A 20 35.99 14.27 -32.91
N ALA A 21 35.18 14.21 -31.85
CA ALA A 21 35.55 14.72 -30.55
C ALA A 21 34.95 13.86 -29.42
N ALA A 22 35.86 13.15 -28.77
CA ALA A 22 35.89 12.82 -27.34
C ALA A 22 34.76 11.98 -26.71
N CYS A 23 35.19 10.76 -26.38
CA CYS A 23 34.74 9.88 -25.32
C CYS A 23 34.24 10.61 -24.07
N GLY A 24 33.10 10.16 -23.58
CA GLY A 24 32.52 10.53 -22.29
C GLY A 24 31.14 9.91 -22.19
N SER A 25 31.07 8.58 -22.07
CA SER A 25 29.87 7.93 -21.54
C SER A 25 29.68 8.46 -20.12
N ALA A 26 28.86 9.51 -19.99
CA ALA A 26 28.33 9.89 -18.71
C ALA A 26 27.42 8.74 -18.28
N GLU A 27 27.94 7.90 -17.38
CA GLU A 27 27.14 6.96 -16.63
C GLU A 27 25.96 7.74 -16.02
N PRO A 28 24.71 7.31 -16.24
CA PRO A 28 23.57 8.00 -15.65
C PRO A 28 23.78 8.04 -14.14
N ALA A 29 23.88 9.24 -13.57
CA ALA A 29 23.92 9.40 -12.13
C ALA A 29 22.69 8.67 -11.55
N PRO A 30 22.86 7.81 -10.53
CA PRO A 30 21.71 7.20 -9.88
C PRO A 30 20.77 8.32 -9.43
N PRO A 31 19.45 8.18 -9.66
CA PRO A 31 18.51 9.19 -9.22
C PRO A 31 18.69 9.42 -7.71
N PRO A 32 18.55 10.67 -7.23
CA PRO A 32 18.61 10.93 -5.80
C PRO A 32 17.61 10.02 -5.10
N THR A 33 18.10 9.23 -4.15
CA THR A 33 17.26 8.46 -3.25
C THR A 33 16.52 9.45 -2.35
N GLU A 34 15.34 9.90 -2.77
CA GLU A 34 14.45 10.65 -1.91
C GLU A 34 14.14 9.78 -0.68
N ALA A 35 14.40 10.31 0.51
CA ALA A 35 13.94 9.71 1.75
C ALA A 35 12.40 9.60 1.67
N PRO A 36 11.81 8.52 2.21
CA PRO A 36 10.37 8.33 2.17
C PRO A 36 9.64 9.56 2.76
N PRO A 37 8.44 9.92 2.27
CA PRO A 37 7.75 11.13 2.68
C PRO A 37 7.50 11.19 4.19
N PRO A 38 7.48 12.40 4.79
CA PRO A 38 7.33 12.57 6.23
C PRO A 38 5.99 12.03 6.71
N THR A 39 6.06 11.27 7.81
CA THR A 39 4.92 10.61 8.41
C THR A 39 3.91 11.63 8.95
N THR A 40 2.72 11.74 8.35
CA THR A 40 1.64 12.54 8.95
C THR A 40 0.93 11.67 9.98
N GLY A 41 1.41 11.76 11.23
CA GLY A 41 0.81 11.11 12.39
C GLY A 41 1.84 10.69 13.46
N THR A 42 1.38 10.61 14.70
CA THR A 42 2.21 10.16 15.83
C THR A 42 2.38 8.65 15.79
N MET A 43 3.62 8.17 15.66
CA MET A 43 3.93 6.74 15.74
C MET A 43 3.44 6.17 17.08
N PRO A 44 2.76 5.01 17.09
CA PRO A 44 2.31 4.41 18.35
C PRO A 44 3.51 4.10 19.24
N TRP A 45 3.30 4.19 20.56
CA TRP A 45 4.35 3.83 21.52
C TRP A 45 4.80 2.38 21.31
N GLY A 46 6.11 2.17 21.15
CA GLY A 46 6.69 0.86 20.82
C GLY A 46 6.49 0.41 19.36
N GLY A 47 5.97 1.27 18.49
CA GLY A 47 5.93 1.05 17.04
C GLY A 47 7.23 1.48 16.35
N ASP A 48 7.46 0.94 15.15
CA ASP A 48 8.52 1.33 14.22
C ASP A 48 8.05 1.16 12.77
N LEU A 49 8.93 1.37 11.79
CA LEU A 49 8.63 1.19 10.36
C LEU A 49 8.26 -0.24 9.95
N GLY A 50 8.51 -1.22 10.82
CA GLY A 50 8.08 -2.60 10.64
C GLY A 50 6.74 -2.91 11.32
N GLY A 51 6.13 -1.95 12.02
CA GLY A 51 4.84 -2.14 12.71
C GLY A 51 4.95 -2.12 14.24
N PHE A 52 4.07 -2.84 14.92
CA PHE A 52 3.96 -2.79 16.38
C PHE A 52 4.98 -3.71 17.06
N GLY A 53 5.81 -3.18 17.96
CA GLY A 53 6.84 -3.94 18.68
C GLY A 53 6.29 -4.79 19.84
N ASP A 54 5.14 -4.40 20.40
CA ASP A 54 4.47 -5.12 21.50
C ASP A 54 3.82 -6.44 21.05
N ARG A 55 3.56 -6.60 19.74
CA ARG A 55 2.92 -7.78 19.15
C ARG A 55 3.67 -8.20 17.88
N LYS A 56 4.57 -9.18 17.99
CA LYS A 56 5.39 -9.66 16.85
C LYS A 56 4.58 -10.08 15.61
N GLN A 57 3.36 -10.58 15.80
CA GLN A 57 2.46 -10.98 14.70
C GLN A 57 1.99 -9.76 13.88
N VAL A 58 1.87 -8.59 14.50
CA VAL A 58 1.43 -7.34 13.87
C VAL A 58 2.65 -6.51 13.45
N ARG A 59 3.55 -7.17 12.73
CA ARG A 59 4.69 -6.57 12.05
C ARG A 59 4.71 -6.99 10.60
N CYS A 60 5.14 -6.11 9.72
CA CYS A 60 5.34 -6.42 8.31
C CYS A 60 6.36 -7.56 8.16
N ASP A 61 6.22 -8.30 7.07
CA ASP A 61 7.19 -9.31 6.69
C ASP A 61 8.56 -8.67 6.43
N ALA A 62 9.61 -9.47 6.53
CA ALA A 62 10.98 -8.98 6.45
C ALA A 62 11.24 -8.30 5.09
N GLY A 63 11.66 -7.04 5.14
CA GLY A 63 11.90 -6.22 3.95
C GLY A 63 10.72 -5.34 3.54
N ASP A 64 9.51 -5.63 4.03
CA ASP A 64 8.32 -4.83 3.75
C ASP A 64 8.22 -3.62 4.68
N GLN A 65 7.45 -2.63 4.25
CA GLN A 65 7.28 -1.38 4.98
C GLN A 65 5.86 -1.23 5.50
N ALA A 66 5.73 -0.81 6.75
CA ALA A 66 4.47 -0.29 7.26
C ALA A 66 4.11 0.97 6.47
N VAL A 67 2.87 1.05 5.98
CA VAL A 67 2.33 2.24 5.31
C VAL A 67 1.25 2.92 6.14
N ARG A 68 0.52 2.15 6.97
CA ARG A 68 -0.47 2.68 7.91
C ARG A 68 -0.55 1.86 9.19
N MET A 69 -0.66 2.54 10.32
CA MET A 69 -0.84 1.93 11.64
C MET A 69 -2.02 2.57 12.35
N ALA A 70 -2.87 1.75 12.98
CA ALA A 70 -3.96 2.19 13.85
C ALA A 70 -4.15 1.26 15.05
N TRP A 71 -4.65 1.79 16.16
CA TRP A 71 -4.85 1.02 17.40
C TRP A 71 -6.01 1.57 18.23
N GLN A 72 -6.62 0.71 19.04
CA GLN A 72 -7.58 1.08 20.07
C GLN A 72 -7.58 -0.01 21.16
N GLY A 73 -7.34 0.36 22.41
CA GLY A 73 -7.15 -0.62 23.49
C GLY A 73 -6.05 -1.61 23.13
N ASP A 74 -6.38 -2.90 23.08
CA ASP A 74 -5.47 -3.98 22.69
C ASP A 74 -5.52 -4.32 21.19
N SER A 75 -6.46 -3.74 20.44
CA SER A 75 -6.53 -3.97 18.99
C SER A 75 -5.43 -3.22 18.26
N ARG A 76 -4.84 -3.85 17.24
CA ARG A 76 -3.75 -3.34 16.41
C ARG A 76 -4.06 -3.61 14.95
N PHE A 77 -3.88 -2.61 14.09
CA PHE A 77 -4.10 -2.71 12.65
C PHE A 77 -2.89 -2.14 11.94
N LEU A 78 -2.27 -2.95 11.09
CA LEU A 78 -1.09 -2.60 10.34
C LEU A 78 -1.33 -2.90 8.87
N ILE A 79 -1.26 -1.88 8.02
CA ILE A 79 -1.18 -2.06 6.58
C ILE A 79 0.29 -1.99 6.20
N CYS A 80 0.75 -3.03 5.52
CA CYS A 80 2.08 -3.16 4.97
C CYS A 80 2.04 -3.02 3.45
N ARG A 81 3.17 -2.59 2.88
CA ARG A 81 3.45 -2.63 1.45
C ARG A 81 4.63 -3.57 1.22
N LYS A 82 4.47 -4.47 0.25
CA LYS A 82 5.57 -5.30 -0.24
C LYS A 82 6.62 -4.43 -0.91
N VAL A 83 7.87 -4.55 -0.50
CA VAL A 83 8.98 -3.82 -1.11
C VAL A 83 9.83 -4.78 -1.92
N THR A 84 10.00 -4.47 -3.20
CA THR A 84 10.87 -5.21 -4.13
C THR A 84 12.02 -4.31 -4.61
N PRO A 85 13.15 -4.87 -5.09
CA PRO A 85 14.20 -4.06 -5.70
C PRO A 85 13.61 -3.18 -6.83
N GLY A 86 13.79 -1.86 -6.71
CA GLY A 86 13.20 -0.89 -7.64
C GLY A 86 11.75 -0.49 -7.35
N ASP A 87 11.20 -0.80 -6.17
CA ASP A 87 9.87 -0.35 -5.75
C ASP A 87 9.77 1.19 -5.80
N ASP A 88 8.78 1.68 -6.56
CA ASP A 88 8.41 3.08 -6.70
C ASP A 88 7.37 3.53 -5.66
N GLY A 89 7.06 2.63 -4.71
CA GLY A 89 6.09 2.85 -3.66
C GLY A 89 4.68 2.36 -3.98
N THR A 90 4.48 1.69 -5.13
CA THR A 90 3.19 1.13 -5.55
C THR A 90 2.98 -0.34 -5.22
N GLY A 91 3.94 -0.97 -4.51
CA GLY A 91 3.89 -2.38 -4.12
C GLY A 91 2.57 -2.87 -3.52
N GLU A 92 2.32 -4.17 -3.64
CA GLU A 92 1.10 -4.83 -3.14
C GLU A 92 0.91 -4.57 -1.63
N ARG A 93 -0.31 -4.21 -1.24
CA ARG A 93 -0.67 -3.97 0.16
C ARG A 93 -1.25 -5.22 0.80
N TYR A 94 -0.97 -5.40 2.09
CA TYR A 94 -1.63 -6.42 2.90
C TYR A 94 -1.85 -5.91 4.32
N LEU A 95 -2.79 -6.54 5.02
CA LEU A 95 -3.17 -6.24 6.38
C LEU A 95 -2.58 -7.28 7.33
N ARG A 96 -2.10 -6.82 8.46
CA ARG A 96 -1.88 -7.60 9.67
C ARG A 96 -2.67 -6.96 10.80
N ALA A 97 -3.58 -7.72 11.41
CA ALA A 97 -4.45 -7.21 12.44
C ALA A 97 -4.45 -8.14 13.67
N TRP A 98 -4.51 -7.53 14.84
CA TRP A 98 -4.77 -8.20 16.11
C TRP A 98 -6.05 -7.61 16.68
N THR A 99 -7.07 -8.43 16.86
CA THR A 99 -8.41 -7.98 17.26
C THR A 99 -8.82 -8.67 18.55
N THR A 100 -9.53 -7.96 19.43
CA THR A 100 -9.94 -8.47 20.75
C THR A 100 -11.43 -8.74 20.88
N GLY A 101 -12.22 -8.71 19.79
CA GLY A 101 -13.65 -8.98 19.92
C GLY A 101 -14.46 -9.05 18.64
N ARG A 102 -15.25 -10.11 18.54
CA ARG A 102 -16.41 -10.25 17.66
C ARG A 102 -17.68 -9.93 18.46
N PRO A 103 -18.62 -9.14 17.94
CA PRO A 103 -19.85 -8.79 18.67
C PRO A 103 -20.72 -10.03 18.86
N GLY A 104 -21.36 -10.15 20.02
CA GLY A 104 -22.24 -11.28 20.34
C GLY A 104 -21.51 -12.53 20.83
N MET A 105 -20.18 -12.53 20.84
CA MET A 105 -19.38 -13.54 21.54
C MET A 105 -19.16 -13.07 22.99
N PRO A 106 -19.07 -13.98 23.98
CA PRO A 106 -18.72 -13.62 25.35
C PRO A 106 -17.44 -12.79 25.38
N ASN A 107 -17.30 -11.89 26.36
CA ASN A 107 -16.11 -11.05 26.61
C ASN A 107 -14.80 -11.85 26.87
N GLU A 108 -14.80 -13.15 26.62
CA GLU A 108 -13.70 -14.10 26.80
C GLU A 108 -13.12 -14.61 25.47
N GLN A 109 -13.63 -14.15 24.31
CA GLN A 109 -13.03 -14.60 23.06
C GLN A 109 -11.55 -14.18 23.03
N PRO A 110 -10.62 -15.15 22.84
CA PRO A 110 -9.21 -14.83 22.83
C PRO A 110 -8.92 -13.88 21.67
N PRO A 111 -8.00 -12.93 21.84
CA PRO A 111 -7.58 -12.09 20.74
C PRO A 111 -7.11 -12.92 19.53
N ALA A 112 -7.49 -12.48 18.34
CA ALA A 112 -7.22 -13.18 17.11
C ALA A 112 -6.27 -12.38 16.20
N PHE A 113 -5.30 -13.08 15.63
CA PHE A 113 -4.46 -12.56 14.57
C PHE A 113 -5.12 -12.82 13.22
N HIS A 114 -5.11 -11.81 12.36
CA HIS A 114 -5.61 -11.88 10.99
C HIS A 114 -4.58 -11.35 10.02
N GLN A 115 -4.41 -12.08 8.91
CA GLN A 115 -3.67 -11.61 7.74
C GLN A 115 -4.65 -11.46 6.58
N GLY A 116 -4.78 -10.24 6.09
CA GLY A 116 -5.71 -9.87 5.02
C GLY A 116 -4.96 -9.52 3.74
N ARG A 117 -5.48 -9.98 2.61
CA ARG A 117 -5.03 -9.52 1.28
C ARG A 117 -5.82 -8.29 0.87
N PHE A 118 -5.18 -7.36 0.17
CA PHE A 118 -5.87 -6.21 -0.37
C PHE A 118 -6.98 -6.67 -1.33
N TYR A 119 -8.18 -6.13 -1.10
CA TYR A 119 -9.38 -6.49 -1.83
C TYR A 119 -9.77 -5.35 -2.79
N THR A 120 -9.94 -4.14 -2.27
CA THR A 120 -10.27 -2.96 -3.09
C THR A 120 -9.94 -1.65 -2.37
N LEU A 121 -9.85 -0.56 -3.13
CA LEU A 121 -9.81 0.81 -2.63
C LEU A 121 -11.14 1.48 -2.99
N THR A 122 -11.78 2.08 -2.01
CA THR A 122 -12.93 2.98 -2.22
C THR A 122 -12.49 4.42 -2.02
N ASP A 123 -13.37 5.38 -2.35
CA ASP A 123 -13.12 6.80 -2.11
C ASP A 123 -12.73 7.12 -0.66
N ASN A 124 -13.17 6.28 0.29
CA ASN A 124 -13.01 6.54 1.73
C ASN A 124 -12.28 5.43 2.48
N SER A 125 -11.88 4.33 1.85
CA SER A 125 -11.28 3.22 2.61
C SER A 125 -10.46 2.22 1.80
N LEU A 126 -9.51 1.59 2.48
CA LEU A 126 -8.83 0.39 1.99
C LEU A 126 -9.53 -0.85 2.54
N GLN A 127 -9.91 -1.77 1.67
CA GLN A 127 -10.58 -3.00 2.08
C GLN A 127 -9.63 -4.20 1.93
N PHE A 128 -9.70 -5.11 2.91
CA PHE A 128 -8.91 -6.33 2.96
C PHE A 128 -9.82 -7.51 3.28
N LEU A 129 -9.48 -8.68 2.75
CA LEU A 129 -10.18 -9.93 3.03
C LEU A 129 -9.17 -10.97 3.49
N THR A 130 -9.49 -11.65 4.58
CA THR A 130 -8.69 -12.74 5.13
C THR A 130 -9.12 -14.09 4.55
N GLU A 131 -8.31 -15.12 4.76
CA GLU A 131 -8.66 -16.49 4.33
C GLU A 131 -9.93 -17.02 5.03
N ASP A 132 -10.09 -16.68 6.31
CA ASP A 132 -11.26 -17.02 7.13
C ASP A 132 -12.49 -16.14 6.83
N GLN A 133 -12.50 -15.38 5.73
CA GLN A 133 -13.61 -14.55 5.25
C GLN A 133 -13.98 -13.39 6.19
N VAL A 134 -13.05 -12.93 7.02
CA VAL A 134 -13.19 -11.68 7.77
C VAL A 134 -12.82 -10.53 6.84
N LYS A 135 -13.74 -9.59 6.66
CA LYS A 135 -13.49 -8.40 5.85
C LYS A 135 -13.14 -7.23 6.77
N PHE A 136 -12.04 -6.56 6.46
CA PHE A 136 -11.62 -5.34 7.12
C PHE A 136 -11.82 -4.17 6.15
N ASP A 137 -12.54 -3.16 6.60
CA ASP A 137 -12.72 -1.89 5.91
C ASP A 137 -12.00 -0.80 6.73
N ILE A 138 -10.90 -0.30 6.18
CA ILE A 138 -9.98 0.61 6.83
C ILE A 138 -10.24 2.03 6.34
N GLY A 139 -11.08 2.75 7.08
CA GLY A 139 -11.43 4.15 6.83
C GLY A 139 -10.52 5.15 7.53
N PRO A 140 -10.74 6.47 7.30
CA PRO A 140 -9.90 7.53 7.85
C PRO A 140 -10.00 7.69 9.38
N THR A 141 -11.09 7.25 10.01
CA THR A 141 -11.32 7.45 11.45
C THR A 141 -11.78 6.19 12.17
N ALA A 142 -11.98 5.10 11.44
CA ALA A 142 -12.44 3.84 11.99
C ALA A 142 -12.00 2.66 11.15
N VAL A 143 -11.86 1.52 11.83
CA VAL A 143 -11.79 0.20 11.21
C VAL A 143 -13.12 -0.49 11.42
N THR A 144 -13.76 -0.91 10.33
CA THR A 144 -14.95 -1.75 10.38
C THR A 144 -14.57 -3.18 10.01
N ILE A 145 -14.96 -4.13 10.85
CA ILE A 145 -14.70 -5.56 10.68
C ILE A 145 -16.03 -6.24 10.45
N GLU A 146 -16.21 -6.82 9.27
CA GLU A 146 -17.34 -7.69 8.96
C GLU A 146 -16.91 -9.14 9.22
N TRP A 147 -17.58 -9.78 10.16
CA TRP A 147 -17.29 -11.14 10.58
C TRP A 147 -18.01 -12.15 9.68
N PRO A 148 -17.44 -13.36 9.49
CA PRO A 148 -18.08 -14.44 8.76
C PRO A 148 -19.47 -14.72 9.32
N GLN A 149 -20.44 -14.80 8.42
CA GLN A 149 -21.81 -15.12 8.79
C GLN A 149 -21.86 -16.53 9.38
N GLU A 150 -22.47 -16.66 10.55
CA GLU A 150 -22.63 -17.97 11.18
C GLU A 150 -23.59 -18.85 10.37
N PRO A 151 -23.33 -20.16 10.26
CA PRO A 151 -24.26 -21.07 9.61
C PRO A 151 -25.67 -20.95 10.19
N GLY A 152 -26.66 -20.68 9.33
CA GLY A 152 -28.05 -20.51 9.73
C GLY A 152 -28.43 -19.11 10.23
N SER A 153 -27.48 -18.21 10.46
CA SER A 153 -27.78 -16.79 10.71
C SER A 153 -28.24 -16.12 9.41
N ARG A 154 -29.12 -15.11 9.51
CA ARG A 154 -29.47 -14.20 8.40
C ARG A 154 -28.80 -12.84 8.52
N THR A 155 -28.04 -12.62 9.59
CA THR A 155 -27.52 -11.31 9.98
C THR A 155 -26.01 -11.35 9.97
N LYS A 156 -25.40 -10.39 9.27
CA LYS A 156 -23.96 -10.13 9.35
C LYS A 156 -23.63 -9.42 10.65
N GLN A 157 -22.47 -9.73 11.21
CA GLN A 157 -21.98 -9.08 12.43
C GLN A 157 -20.85 -8.14 12.08
N PHE A 158 -20.86 -6.96 12.70
CA PHE A 158 -19.89 -5.91 12.45
C PHE A 158 -19.28 -5.39 13.75
N SER A 159 -17.96 -5.32 13.83
CA SER A 159 -17.25 -4.53 14.83
C SER A 159 -16.82 -3.21 14.22
N THR A 160 -17.02 -2.10 14.93
CA THR A 160 -16.46 -0.80 14.54
C THR A 160 -15.54 -0.31 15.64
N ILE A 161 -14.30 -0.06 15.27
CA ILE A 161 -13.23 0.37 16.16
C ILE A 161 -12.86 1.79 15.74
N ARG A 162 -13.10 2.76 16.62
CA ARG A 162 -12.78 4.17 16.35
C ARG A 162 -11.30 4.38 16.66
N THR A 163 -10.52 4.72 15.65
CA THR A 163 -9.06 4.81 15.75
C THR A 163 -8.57 6.20 16.18
N GLY A 164 -9.49 7.13 16.52
CA GLY A 164 -9.15 8.48 16.98
C GLY A 164 -8.35 9.28 15.95
N GLU A 165 -7.34 10.04 16.40
CA GLU A 165 -6.34 10.72 15.54
C GLU A 165 -5.29 9.74 14.94
N GLY A 166 -5.38 8.45 15.28
CA GLY A 166 -4.31 7.46 15.19
C GLY A 166 -4.14 6.81 13.83
N TRP A 167 -3.69 7.59 12.85
CA TRP A 167 -3.00 7.07 11.68
C TRP A 167 -1.61 7.66 11.61
N SER A 168 -0.58 6.83 11.70
CA SER A 168 0.71 7.18 11.12
C SER A 168 0.66 6.77 9.66
N ARG A 169 0.50 7.75 8.76
CA ARG A 169 0.80 7.54 7.35
C ARG A 169 2.32 7.48 7.23
N LEU A 170 2.86 6.42 6.64
CA LEU A 170 4.32 6.21 6.49
C LEU A 170 4.76 6.26 5.02
N ASP A 171 3.82 6.65 4.13
CA ASP A 171 3.98 6.83 2.68
C ASP A 171 3.72 8.28 2.25
#